data_AF-A0A0F9JWU3-F1
#
_entry.id   AF-A0A0F9JWU3-F1
#
_cell.length_a   1.000
_cell.length_b   1.000
_cell.length_c   1.000
_cell.angle_alpha   90.00
_cell.angle_beta   90.00
_cell.angle_gamma   90.00
#
_symmetry.space_group_name_H-M   'P 1'
#
loop_
_entity.id
_entity.type
_entity.pdbx_description
1 polymer ?
#
loop_
_entity_poly.entity_id
_entity_poly.type
_entity_poly.pdbx_seq_one_letter_code
_entity_poly.pdbx_strand_id
1 'polypeptide(L)' 'MPYKTTSVGKGKVKVTGPGGVHAKATTPAKAAAQIRLLHGVEHGMKPRTTREVIGEYHSEGNPHPKHKRRKARK' A
#
# COMPACT_ATOMS: atom_id res chain seq x y z
N MET A 1 19.37 5.47 11.15
CA MET A 1 18.18 5.84 11.94
C MET A 1 17.17 4.71 11.80
N PRO A 2 16.63 4.11 12.88
CA PRO A 2 15.67 3.02 12.78
C PRO A 2 14.30 3.52 12.29
N TYR A 3 13.52 2.64 11.65
CA TYR A 3 12.14 2.97 11.29
C TYR A 3 11.28 3.15 12.54
N LYS A 4 10.51 4.24 12.57
CA LYS A 4 9.59 4.56 13.66
C LYS A 4 8.23 4.99 13.15
N THR A 5 7.21 4.67 13.94
CA THR A 5 5.88 5.26 13.79
C THR A 5 5.72 6.44 14.74
N THR A 6 5.07 7.50 14.29
CA THR A 6 4.74 8.67 15.12
C THR A 6 3.27 8.99 14.91
N SER A 7 2.51 9.20 15.99
CA SER A 7 1.10 9.58 15.86
C SER A 7 1.00 10.98 15.25
N VAL A 8 0.12 11.12 14.26
CA VAL A 8 -0.20 12.41 13.61
C VAL A 8 -1.65 12.84 13.91
N GLY A 9 -2.27 12.24 14.93
CA GLY A 9 -3.64 12.52 15.34
C GLY A 9 -4.69 11.76 14.52
N LYS A 10 -5.96 11.79 14.99
CA LYS A 10 -7.12 11.14 14.36
C LYS A 10 -6.91 9.64 14.06
N GLY A 11 -6.20 8.94 14.94
CA GLY A 11 -5.89 7.50 14.79
C GLY A 11 -4.93 7.17 13.64
N LYS A 12 -4.23 8.16 13.07
CA LYS A 12 -3.25 7.97 12.00
C LYS A 12 -1.83 8.10 12.51
N VAL A 13 -0.92 7.42 11.82
CA VAL A 13 0.51 7.41 12.12
C VAL A 13 1.33 7.75 10.88
N LYS A 14 2.50 8.34 11.12
CA LYS A 14 3.56 8.63 10.15
C LYS A 14 4.70 7.63 10.32
N VAL A 15 5.20 7.08 9.20
CA VAL A 15 6.37 6.19 9.17
C VAL A 15 7.59 7.00 8.73
N THR A 16 8.63 7.03 9.56
CA THR A 16 9.91 7.73 9.29
C THR A 16 11.07 6.74 9.40
N GLY A 17 12.05 6.84 8.51
CA GLY A 17 13.19 5.92 8.45
C GLY A 17 14.47 6.57 7.90
N PRO A 18 15.52 5.77 7.68
CA PRO A 18 16.73 6.20 7.02
C PRO A 18 16.41 6.49 5.55
N GLY A 19 16.36 7.76 5.18
CA GLY A 19 15.85 8.22 3.87
C GLY A 19 14.60 9.11 3.96
N GLY A 20 14.08 9.34 5.16
CA GLY A 20 13.05 10.35 5.43
C GLY A 20 11.68 9.77 5.76
N VAL A 21 10.63 10.39 5.22
CA VAL A 21 9.23 10.03 5.53
C VAL A 21 8.68 9.12 4.44
N HIS A 22 8.37 7.87 4.80
CA HIS A 22 7.83 6.87 3.88
C HIS A 22 6.30 6.85 3.85
N ALA A 23 5.64 7.34 4.91
CA ALA A 23 4.20 7.57 4.90
C ALA A 23 3.85 8.71 5.86
N LYS A 24 3.06 9.68 5.39
CA LYS A 24 2.71 10.89 6.16
C LYS A 24 1.50 10.70 7.09
N ALA A 25 0.47 9.98 6.64
CA ALA A 25 -0.73 9.73 7.43
C ALA A 25 -1.40 8.42 6.99
N THR A 26 -1.08 7.33 7.68
CA THR A 26 -1.61 5.99 7.40
C THR A 26 -2.24 5.38 8.66
N THR A 27 -2.93 4.25 8.53
CA THR A 27 -3.45 3.52 9.69
C THR A 27 -2.32 2.76 10.40
N PRO A 28 -2.42 2.50 11.72
CA PRO A 28 -1.41 1.77 12.46
C PRO A 28 -1.08 0.39 11.85
N ALA A 29 -2.11 -0.33 11.39
CA ALA A 29 -1.96 -1.62 10.73
C ALA A 29 -1.15 -1.52 9.42
N LYS A 30 -1.45 -0.53 8.58
CA LYS A 30 -0.71 -0.30 7.33
C LYS A 30 0.73 0.15 7.59
N ALA A 31 0.95 0.96 8.63
CA ALA A 31 2.30 1.38 9.02
C ALA A 31 3.17 0.19 9.46
N ALA A 32 2.61 -0.73 10.25
CA ALA A 32 3.32 -1.93 10.69
C ALA A 32 3.70 -2.82 9.49
N ALA A 33 2.79 -3.01 8.54
CA ALA A 33 3.08 -3.73 7.30
C ALA A 33 4.16 -3.02 6.47
N GLN A 34 4.09 -1.70 6.36
CA GLN A 34 5.08 -0.92 5.62
C GLN A 34 6.48 -1.04 6.22
N ILE A 35 6.61 -0.99 7.55
CA ILE A 35 7.91 -1.18 8.22
C ILE A 35 8.48 -2.59 7.94
N ARG A 36 7.64 -3.63 8.00
CA ARG A 36 8.08 -5.01 7.68
C ARG A 36 8.61 -5.12 6.25
N LEU A 37 7.91 -4.51 5.29
CA LEU A 37 8.35 -4.50 3.89
C LEU A 37 9.67 -3.72 3.72
N LEU A 38 9.81 -2.57 4.38
CA LEU A 38 11.03 -1.76 4.33
C LEU A 38 12.23 -2.53 4.92
N HIS A 39 12.06 -3.21 6.05
CA HIS A 39 13.10 -4.09 6.60
C HIS A 39 13.46 -5.23 5.62
N GLY A 40 12.47 -5.85 4.99
CA GLY A 40 12.73 -6.88 3.98
C GLY A 40 13.60 -6.35 2.84
N VAL A 41 13.28 -5.17 2.32
CA VAL A 41 14.04 -4.52 1.24
C VAL A 41 15.48 -4.22 1.66
N GLU A 42 15.70 -3.75 2.89
CA GLU A 42 17.06 -3.54 3.43
C GLU A 42 17.88 -4.83 3.51
N HIS A 43 17.22 -5.97 3.78
CA HIS A 43 17.86 -7.28 3.79
C HIS A 43 17.93 -7.96 2.41
N GLY A 44 17.73 -7.21 1.32
CA GLY A 44 17.89 -7.71 -0.05
C GLY A 44 16.64 -8.33 -0.66
N MET A 45 15.47 -8.20 -0.02
CA MET A 45 14.20 -8.57 -0.65
C MET A 45 13.93 -7.67 -1.85
N LYS A 46 13.79 -8.26 -3.03
CA LYS A 46 13.37 -7.56 -4.25
C LYS A 46 11.87 -7.77 -4.45
N PRO A 47 11.02 -6.79 -4.11
CA PRO A 47 9.59 -6.92 -4.37
C PRO A 47 9.37 -7.00 -5.87
N ARG A 48 8.60 -8.01 -6.29
CA ARG A 48 8.24 -8.16 -7.69
C ARG A 48 7.22 -7.11 -8.08
N THR A 49 7.38 -6.55 -9.27
CA THR A 49 6.37 -5.63 -9.82
C THR A 49 5.12 -6.41 -10.21
N THR A 50 3.97 -5.73 -10.30
CA THR A 50 2.72 -6.33 -10.77
C THR A 50 2.89 -7.01 -12.14
N ARG A 51 3.74 -6.46 -13.01
CA ARG A 51 4.06 -7.03 -14.33
C ARG A 51 4.80 -8.37 -14.22
N GLU A 52 5.72 -8.49 -13.26
CA GLU A 52 6.48 -9.74 -13.04
C GLU A 52 5.64 -10.84 -12.38
N VAL A 53 4.63 -10.49 -11.58
CA VAL A 53 3.75 -11.46 -10.90
C VAL A 53 2.64 -11.95 -11.81
N ILE A 54 1.99 -11.03 -12.52
CA ILE A 54 0.87 -11.36 -13.41
C ILE A 54 1.37 -11.94 -14.74
N GLY A 55 2.64 -11.70 -15.08
CA GLY A 55 3.17 -11.92 -16.42
C GLY A 55 2.68 -10.83 -17.38
N GLU A 56 3.21 -10.84 -18.59
CA GLU A 56 2.77 -9.99 -19.70
C GLU A 56 1.42 -10.50 -20.23
N TYR A 57 0.35 -10.42 -19.42
CA TYR A 57 -0.97 -10.86 -19.88
C TYR A 57 -1.73 -9.74 -20.59
N HIS A 58 -1.92 -9.99 -21.88
CA HIS A 58 -2.97 -9.57 -22.80
C HIS A 58 -4.11 -8.73 -22.23
N SER A 59 -4.46 -7.71 -23.00
CA SER A 59 -5.58 -6.77 -22.91
C SER A 59 -6.98 -7.42 -22.95
N GLU A 60 -7.22 -8.48 -22.19
CA GLU A 60 -8.54 -9.10 -22.09
C GLU A 60 -9.30 -8.48 -20.91
N GLY A 61 -9.89 -7.31 -21.17
CA GLY A 61 -11.04 -6.80 -20.41
C GLY A 61 -10.75 -6.22 -19.02
N ASN A 62 -11.23 -4.99 -18.81
CA ASN A 62 -11.26 -4.34 -17.51
C ASN A 62 -12.05 -5.20 -16.49
N PRO A 63 -11.43 -5.79 -15.44
CA PRO A 63 -12.12 -6.64 -14.47
C PRO A 63 -12.98 -5.83 -13.48
N HIS A 64 -13.16 -4.52 -13.71
CA HIS A 64 -13.94 -3.69 -12.82
C HIS A 64 -15.43 -4.04 -12.94
N PRO A 65 -16.06 -4.59 -11.88
CA PRO A 65 -17.49 -4.85 -11.91
C PRO A 65 -18.21 -3.50 -12.04
N LYS A 66 -18.81 -3.24 -13.20
CA LYS A 66 -19.68 -2.08 -13.40
C LYS A 66 -20.89 -2.25 -12.48
N HIS A 67 -20.88 -1.58 -11.34
CA HIS A 67 -22.05 -1.51 -10.45
C HIS A 67 -23.28 -1.05 -11.25
N LYS A 68 -24.23 -1.95 -11.48
CA LYS A 68 -25.54 -1.60 -12.03
C LYS A 68 -26.29 -0.77 -10.97
N ARG A 69 -26.38 0.55 -11.18
CA ARG A 69 -27.26 1.42 -10.39
C ARG A 69 -28.70 0.91 -10.55
N ARG A 70 -29.31 0.38 -9.48
CA ARG A 70 -30.75 0.12 -9.43
C ARG A 70 -31.46 1.48 -9.56
N LYS A 71 -32.21 1.69 -10.65
CA LYS A 71 -33.16 2.80 -10.74
C LYS A 71 -34.22 2.58 -9.66
N ALA A 72 -34.27 3.48 -8.67
CA ALA A 72 -35.42 3.59 -7.78
C ALA A 72 -36.64 3.95 -8.64
N ARG A 73 -37.66 3.08 -8.66
CA ARG A 73 -38.99 3.43 -9.20
C ARG A 73 -39.71 4.21 -8.11
N LYS A 74 -40.25 5.36 -8.51
CA LYS A 74 -41.11 6.26 -7.74
C LYS A 74 -42.54 5.71 -7.74
#